data_AF-A0A832J0N7-F1
#
_entry.id   AF-A0A832J0N7-F1
#
_cell.length_a   1.000
_cell.length_b   1.000
_cell.length_c   1.000
_cell.angle_alpha   90.00
_cell.angle_beta   90.00
_cell.angle_gamma   90.00
#
_symmetry.space_group_name_H-M   'P 1'
#
loop_
_entity.id
_entity.type
_entity.pdbx_description
1 polymer ?
#
loop_
_entity_poly.entity_id
_entity_poly.type
_entity_poly.pdbx_seq_one_letter_code
_entity_poly.pdbx_strand_id
1 'polypeptide(L)'
;MKLKQLLLSLLFVFAFFTNVATANEHAGATVFKTQKELIAEEKATYEEKSIAGLIESFFHTTGLDAIVNPKEGLKNGQGVEMSLFAQSWGRVIMFLIIFVLFYLAIAKGFEPLLLLPIAFGGLLANIPIADMSAPGHMLGIIYSMGIQNEFFPLLIFMGVGAMTDFGPLLANPKTALLGGAAQFGIFGSLVGAAALSQYTGMVDFTLKQCSAISISGGADGPTSIFIASALAPEMLGAIAVA
;
A
#
# COMPACT_ATOMS: atom_id res chain seq x y z
N MET A 1 -34.04 15.68 -41.21
CA MET A 1 -33.16 16.37 -40.25
C MET A 1 -33.61 16.32 -38.78
N LYS A 2 -34.88 15.99 -38.46
CA LYS A 2 -35.42 16.14 -37.09
C LYS A 2 -35.04 15.03 -36.08
N LEU A 3 -34.74 13.81 -36.53
CA LEU A 3 -34.49 12.68 -35.60
C LEU A 3 -33.08 12.71 -34.98
N LYS A 4 -32.05 13.07 -35.77
CA LYS A 4 -30.67 13.20 -35.25
C LYS A 4 -30.53 14.35 -34.26
N GLN A 5 -31.22 15.46 -34.50
CA GLN A 5 -31.24 16.61 -33.57
C GLN A 5 -32.01 16.30 -32.28
N LEU A 6 -33.09 15.51 -32.35
CA LEU A 6 -33.82 15.05 -31.17
C LEU A 6 -32.96 14.11 -30.30
N LEU A 7 -32.26 13.15 -30.93
CA LEU A 7 -31.33 12.25 -30.23
C LEU A 7 -30.16 12.99 -29.58
N LEU A 8 -29.60 13.98 -30.26
CA LEU A 8 -28.50 14.79 -29.73
C LEU A 8 -28.94 15.68 -28.56
N SER A 9 -30.17 16.22 -28.64
CA SER A 9 -30.81 16.96 -27.53
C SER A 9 -31.06 16.05 -26.32
N LEU A 10 -31.57 14.85 -26.54
CA LEU A 10 -31.81 13.87 -25.47
C LEU A 10 -30.51 13.44 -24.78
N LEU A 11 -29.43 13.25 -25.55
CA LEU A 11 -28.09 12.96 -25.02
C LEU A 11 -27.53 14.13 -24.19
N PHE A 12 -27.74 15.37 -24.63
CA PHE A 12 -27.33 16.55 -23.87
C PHE A 12 -28.11 16.70 -22.56
N VAL A 13 -29.41 16.45 -22.58
CA VAL A 13 -30.25 16.46 -21.37
C VAL A 13 -29.82 15.36 -20.42
N PHE A 14 -29.57 14.14 -20.92
CA PHE A 14 -29.09 13.03 -20.10
C PHE A 14 -27.72 13.33 -19.46
N ALA A 15 -26.78 13.91 -20.22
CA ALA A 15 -25.49 14.36 -19.69
C ALA A 15 -25.60 15.49 -18.66
N PHE A 16 -26.59 16.37 -18.78
CA PHE A 16 -26.84 17.43 -17.80
C PHE A 16 -27.45 16.86 -16.50
N PHE A 17 -28.36 15.89 -16.61
CA PHE A 17 -28.97 15.24 -15.45
C PHE A 17 -27.98 14.35 -14.67
N THR A 18 -27.03 13.69 -15.33
CA THR A 18 -25.98 12.92 -14.63
C THR A 18 -24.99 13.82 -13.89
N ASN A 19 -24.68 15.02 -14.42
CA ASN A 19 -23.85 16.01 -13.72
C ASN A 19 -24.58 16.65 -12.52
N VAL A 20 -25.89 16.89 -12.60
CA VAL A 20 -26.68 17.43 -11.47
C VAL A 20 -26.92 16.37 -10.39
N ALA A 21 -27.13 15.11 -10.77
CA ALA A 21 -27.29 14.02 -9.80
C ALA A 21 -26.00 13.73 -9.02
N THR A 22 -24.83 13.79 -9.70
CA THR A 22 -23.52 13.63 -9.05
C THR A 22 -23.13 14.83 -8.18
N ALA A 23 -23.59 16.05 -8.53
CA ALA A 23 -23.41 17.22 -7.67
C ALA A 23 -24.22 17.16 -6.36
N ASN A 24 -25.37 16.47 -6.36
CA ASN A 24 -26.24 16.40 -5.18
C ASN A 24 -25.84 15.31 -4.17
N GLU A 25 -25.10 14.28 -4.59
CA GLU A 25 -24.54 13.28 -3.66
C GLU A 25 -23.28 13.78 -2.92
N HIS A 26 -22.68 14.88 -3.36
CA HIS A 26 -21.51 15.50 -2.69
C HIS A 26 -21.87 16.69 -1.77
N ALA A 27 -23.17 16.95 -1.53
CA ALA A 27 -23.63 17.95 -0.57
C ALA A 27 -23.55 17.48 0.90
N GLY A 28 -23.06 16.25 1.13
CA GLY A 28 -22.72 15.71 2.46
C GLY A 28 -21.25 15.85 2.83
N ALA A 29 -20.58 16.94 2.41
CA ALA A 29 -19.20 17.20 2.80
C ALA A 29 -19.17 17.99 4.13
N THR A 30 -18.71 17.29 5.16
CA THR A 30 -17.87 17.78 6.26
C THR A 30 -17.64 19.29 6.30
N VAL A 31 -18.18 19.92 7.36
CA VAL A 31 -17.84 21.29 7.76
C VAL A 31 -16.32 21.42 7.87
N PHE A 32 -15.69 21.98 6.85
CA PHE A 32 -14.32 22.48 6.96
C PHE A 32 -14.38 23.67 7.92
N LYS A 33 -14.02 23.43 9.19
CA LYS A 33 -13.81 24.50 10.17
C LYS A 33 -12.86 25.52 9.56
N THR A 34 -13.24 26.79 9.62
CA THR A 34 -12.44 27.86 9.04
C THR A 34 -11.10 27.91 9.79
N GLN A 35 -9.99 28.23 9.13
CA GLN A 35 -8.65 28.34 9.75
C GLN A 35 -8.65 29.18 11.05
N LYS A 36 -9.58 30.12 11.18
CA LYS A 36 -9.82 30.94 12.38
C LYS A 36 -10.40 30.20 13.60
N GLU A 37 -11.19 29.14 13.39
CA GLU A 37 -11.76 28.31 14.47
C GLU A 37 -10.76 27.29 14.99
N LEU A 38 -9.86 26.77 14.13
CA LEU A 38 -8.76 25.89 14.53
C LEU A 38 -7.70 26.62 15.38
N ILE A 39 -7.41 27.88 15.04
CA ILE A 39 -6.47 28.73 15.79
C ILE A 39 -7.04 29.14 17.17
N ALA A 40 -8.36 29.09 17.35
CA ALA A 40 -9.01 29.43 18.63
C ALA A 40 -8.93 28.30 19.66
N GLU A 41 -8.89 27.03 19.22
CA GLU A 41 -8.71 25.85 20.10
C GLU A 41 -7.23 25.64 20.49
N GLU A 42 -6.27 26.11 19.70
CA GLU A 42 -4.82 25.91 19.91
C GLU A 42 -4.17 26.89 20.90
N LYS A 43 -4.92 27.83 21.48
CA LYS A 43 -4.43 28.64 22.62
C LYS A 43 -4.55 27.90 23.95
N ALA A 44 -4.22 26.61 23.97
CA ALA A 44 -3.95 25.91 25.21
C ALA A 44 -2.62 26.45 25.76
N THR A 45 -2.71 27.13 26.90
CA THR A 45 -1.65 27.72 27.72
C THR A 45 -0.27 27.06 27.53
N TYR A 46 0.65 27.75 26.85
CA TYR A 46 2.05 27.36 26.79
C TYR A 46 2.69 27.61 28.17
N GLU A 47 2.89 26.55 28.95
CA GLU A 47 3.70 26.62 30.17
C GLU A 47 5.17 26.46 29.81
N GLU A 48 6.00 27.42 30.21
CA GLU A 48 7.46 27.35 30.06
C GLU A 48 7.98 26.15 30.86
N LYS A 49 8.31 25.05 30.17
CA LYS A 49 8.96 23.89 30.78
C LYS A 49 10.48 24.06 30.74
N SER A 50 11.16 23.72 31.85
CA SER A 50 12.62 23.71 31.89
C SER A 50 13.18 22.73 30.86
N ILE A 51 14.43 22.90 30.42
CA ILE A 51 15.09 22.03 29.42
C ILE A 51 15.02 20.54 29.82
N ALA A 52 15.08 20.24 31.12
CA ALA A 52 14.91 18.88 31.64
C ALA A 52 13.47 18.37 31.46
N GLY A 53 12.46 19.21 31.76
CA GLY A 53 11.05 18.91 31.52
C GLY A 53 10.68 18.87 30.03
N LEU A 54 11.44 19.60 29.18
CA LEU A 54 11.34 19.51 27.73
C LEU A 54 11.82 18.12 27.31
N ILE A 55 13.03 17.69 27.67
CA ILE A 55 13.57 16.37 27.31
C ILE A 55 12.67 15.23 27.81
N GLU A 56 12.14 15.32 29.02
CA GLU A 56 11.19 14.34 29.57
C GLU A 56 9.86 14.35 28.80
N SER A 57 9.31 15.53 28.50
CA SER A 57 8.11 15.63 27.67
C SER A 57 8.34 15.20 26.22
N PHE A 58 9.55 15.40 25.68
CA PHE A 58 9.97 14.90 24.38
C PHE A 58 10.03 13.38 24.44
N PHE A 59 10.64 12.78 25.46
CA PHE A 59 10.69 11.33 25.59
C PHE A 59 9.29 10.72 25.67
N HIS A 60 8.39 11.27 26.49
CA HIS A 60 6.99 10.81 26.61
C HIS A 60 6.10 11.11 25.40
N THR A 61 6.38 12.17 24.66
CA THR A 61 5.61 12.53 23.45
C THR A 61 6.19 11.84 22.21
N THR A 62 7.45 11.40 22.25
CA THR A 62 8.09 10.68 21.15
C THR A 62 7.60 9.25 21.06
N GLY A 63 7.70 8.70 19.85
CA GLY A 63 7.40 7.29 19.61
C GLY A 63 8.29 6.29 20.36
N LEU A 64 9.38 6.74 21.00
CA LEU A 64 10.26 5.87 21.80
C LEU A 64 9.55 5.36 23.07
N ASP A 65 8.77 6.21 23.75
CA ASP A 65 7.96 5.79 24.91
C ASP A 65 6.92 4.73 24.50
N ALA A 66 6.34 4.87 23.30
CA ALA A 66 5.39 3.89 22.76
C ALA A 66 6.02 2.55 22.36
N ILE A 67 7.34 2.47 22.17
CA ILE A 67 8.06 1.19 21.93
C ILE A 67 8.42 0.52 23.27
N VAL A 68 8.74 1.30 24.29
CA VAL A 68 9.18 0.82 25.61
C VAL A 68 8.01 0.48 26.54
N ASN A 69 6.90 1.23 26.46
CA ASN A 69 5.70 1.05 27.25
C ASN A 69 4.50 0.66 26.36
N PRO A 70 4.41 -0.62 25.93
CA PRO A 70 3.29 -1.08 25.13
C PRO A 70 2.00 -1.06 25.97
N LYS A 71 0.92 -0.52 25.42
CA LYS A 71 -0.38 -0.43 26.12
C LYS A 71 -1.33 -1.49 25.57
N GLU A 72 -2.05 -2.15 26.47
CA GLU A 72 -3.09 -3.11 26.09
C GLU A 72 -4.28 -2.41 25.41
N GLY A 73 -4.78 -2.97 24.31
CA GLY A 73 -5.92 -2.43 23.56
C GLY A 73 -5.61 -1.34 22.53
N LEU A 74 -4.34 -1.02 22.27
CA LEU A 74 -3.98 -0.10 21.18
C LEU A 74 -4.33 -0.71 19.82
N LYS A 75 -5.14 -0.01 19.03
CA LYS A 75 -5.50 -0.39 17.67
C LYS A 75 -4.52 0.23 16.69
N ASN A 76 -4.14 -0.52 15.65
CA ASN A 76 -3.45 0.04 14.50
C ASN A 76 -4.42 0.91 13.68
N GLY A 77 -3.90 1.63 12.68
CA GLY A 77 -4.72 2.46 11.80
C GLY A 77 -5.83 1.75 11.05
N GLN A 78 -5.80 0.42 10.97
CA GLN A 78 -6.85 -0.39 10.36
C GLN A 78 -7.89 -0.89 11.37
N GLY A 79 -7.81 -0.47 12.64
CA GLY A 79 -8.75 -0.83 13.70
C GLY A 79 -8.50 -2.18 14.36
N VAL A 80 -7.38 -2.85 14.04
CA VAL A 80 -6.98 -4.15 14.60
C VAL A 80 -6.13 -3.95 15.85
N GLU A 81 -6.43 -4.67 16.93
CA GLU A 81 -5.64 -4.61 18.15
C GLU A 81 -4.20 -5.10 17.91
N MET A 82 -3.23 -4.25 18.24
CA MET A 82 -1.82 -4.59 18.12
C MET A 82 -1.40 -5.42 19.32
N SER A 83 -0.81 -6.59 19.06
CA SER A 83 -0.11 -7.37 20.08
C SER A 83 1.00 -6.54 20.72
N LEU A 84 1.25 -6.76 22.02
CA LEU A 84 2.36 -6.14 22.76
C LEU A 84 3.71 -6.33 22.06
N PHE A 85 3.89 -7.47 21.38
CA PHE A 85 5.05 -7.73 20.54
C PHE A 85 5.11 -6.78 19.34
N ALA A 86 4.02 -6.63 18.60
CA ALA A 86 3.96 -5.77 17.42
C ALA A 86 4.18 -4.29 17.77
N GLN A 87 3.77 -3.85 18.96
CA GLN A 87 3.97 -2.48 19.44
C GLN A 87 5.43 -2.18 19.83
N SER A 88 6.14 -3.17 20.39
CA SER A 88 7.50 -3.04 20.91
C SER A 88 8.53 -3.66 19.95
N TRP A 89 8.92 -4.90 20.20
CA TRP A 89 9.97 -5.62 19.47
C TRP A 89 9.68 -5.79 17.98
N GLY A 90 8.43 -5.97 17.59
CA GLY A 90 8.02 -6.08 16.19
C GLY A 90 8.41 -4.83 15.39
N ARG A 91 8.21 -3.63 15.94
CA ARG A 91 8.64 -2.38 15.29
C ARG A 91 10.15 -2.25 15.20
N VAL A 92 10.89 -2.68 16.23
CA VAL A 92 12.36 -2.68 16.21
C VAL A 92 12.87 -3.58 15.09
N ILE A 93 12.30 -4.78 14.94
CA ILE A 93 12.63 -5.70 13.85
C ILE A 93 12.29 -5.08 12.49
N MET A 94 11.13 -4.44 12.35
CA MET A 94 10.74 -3.77 11.11
C MET A 94 11.71 -2.64 10.74
N PHE A 95 12.16 -1.81 11.69
CA PHE A 95 13.17 -0.80 11.41
C PHE A 95 14.48 -1.41 10.91
N LEU A 96 14.93 -2.51 11.52
CA LEU A 96 16.11 -3.23 11.03
C LEU A 96 15.92 -3.72 9.58
N ILE A 97 14.77 -4.31 9.27
CA ILE A 97 14.44 -4.74 7.91
C ILE A 97 14.44 -3.54 6.96
N ILE A 98 13.81 -2.43 7.33
CA ILE A 98 13.75 -1.20 6.51
C ILE A 98 15.16 -0.66 6.21
N PHE A 99 16.07 -0.65 7.18
CA PHE A 99 17.46 -0.24 6.93
C PHE A 99 18.21 -1.22 6.03
N VAL A 100 17.92 -2.53 6.11
CA VAL A 100 18.44 -3.52 5.16
C VAL A 100 17.89 -3.23 3.75
N LEU A 101 16.61 -2.90 3.60
CA LEU A 101 16.01 -2.54 2.31
C LEU A 101 16.64 -1.26 1.73
N PHE A 102 16.89 -0.24 2.55
CA PHE A 102 17.62 0.96 2.12
C PHE A 102 19.04 0.61 1.65
N TYR A 103 19.75 -0.24 2.38
CA TYR A 103 21.07 -0.70 1.98
C TYR A 103 21.04 -1.44 0.64
N LEU A 104 20.08 -2.35 0.44
CA LEU A 104 19.93 -3.09 -0.82
C LEU A 104 19.59 -2.17 -2.00
N ALA A 105 18.68 -1.21 -1.80
CA ALA A 105 18.29 -0.27 -2.84
C ALA A 105 19.42 0.70 -3.22
N ILE A 106 20.13 1.25 -2.23
CA ILE A 106 21.11 2.33 -2.44
C ILE A 106 22.51 1.77 -2.71
N ALA A 107 23.03 0.92 -1.83
CA ALA A 107 24.41 0.46 -1.90
C ALA A 107 24.60 -0.68 -2.91
N LYS A 108 23.57 -1.53 -3.07
CA LYS A 108 23.61 -2.68 -3.99
C LYS A 108 22.83 -2.48 -5.28
N GLY A 109 21.99 -1.46 -5.37
CA GLY A 109 21.23 -1.14 -6.58
C GLY A 109 20.16 -2.17 -6.93
N PHE A 110 19.62 -2.92 -5.95
CA PHE A 110 18.48 -3.80 -6.17
C PHE A 110 17.22 -2.95 -6.36
N GLU A 111 16.63 -3.02 -7.57
CA GLU A 111 15.39 -2.33 -7.97
C GLU A 111 15.17 -0.96 -7.32
N PRO A 112 16.11 -0.01 -7.45
CA PRO A 112 16.11 1.22 -6.66
C PRO A 112 14.87 2.09 -6.91
N LEU A 113 14.25 1.98 -8.08
CA LEU A 113 13.05 2.73 -8.46
C LEU A 113 11.82 2.32 -7.64
N LEU A 114 11.70 1.05 -7.23
CA LEU A 114 10.56 0.53 -6.47
C LEU A 114 10.92 0.29 -5.01
N LEU A 115 12.08 -0.32 -4.75
CA LEU A 115 12.49 -0.74 -3.41
C LEU A 115 12.75 0.44 -2.47
N LEU A 116 13.27 1.56 -2.98
CA LEU A 116 13.53 2.75 -2.18
C LEU A 116 12.23 3.42 -1.69
N PRO A 117 11.23 3.70 -2.54
CA PRO A 117 9.91 4.13 -2.08
C PRO A 117 9.23 3.14 -1.13
N ILE A 118 9.36 1.82 -1.36
CA ILE A 118 8.81 0.79 -0.46
C ILE A 118 9.45 0.87 0.92
N ALA A 119 10.79 0.96 0.99
CA ALA A 119 11.51 1.10 2.26
C ALA A 119 11.11 2.38 3.00
N PHE A 120 10.94 3.50 2.28
CA PHE A 120 10.51 4.76 2.87
C PHE A 120 9.05 4.72 3.35
N GLY A 121 8.15 4.11 2.58
CA GLY A 121 6.77 3.87 3.00
C GLY A 121 6.70 2.97 4.26
N GLY A 122 7.53 1.93 4.30
CA GLY A 122 7.71 1.07 5.46
C GLY A 122 8.20 1.84 6.69
N LEU A 123 9.17 2.74 6.52
CA LEU A 123 9.65 3.63 7.59
C LEU A 123 8.51 4.45 8.17
N LEU A 124 7.77 5.14 7.32
CA LEU A 124 6.66 6.01 7.71
C LEU A 124 5.50 5.23 8.37
N ALA A 125 5.18 4.04 7.86
CA ALA A 125 4.14 3.18 8.41
C ALA A 125 4.49 2.62 9.80
N ASN A 126 5.78 2.53 10.15
CA ASN A 126 6.24 2.00 11.43
C ASN A 126 6.56 3.09 12.47
N ILE A 127 6.40 4.38 12.15
CA ILE A 127 6.56 5.47 13.13
C ILE A 127 5.47 5.32 14.21
N PRO A 128 5.84 5.14 15.49
CA PRO A 128 4.87 5.02 16.56
C PRO A 128 4.03 6.30 16.70
N ILE A 129 2.76 6.15 17.11
CA ILE A 129 1.81 7.26 17.39
C ILE A 129 1.35 8.03 16.13
N ALA A 130 2.13 8.05 15.04
CA ALA A 130 1.80 8.80 13.82
C ALA A 130 0.69 8.16 12.97
N ASP A 131 0.53 6.83 13.07
CA ASP A 131 -0.51 6.02 12.41
C ASP A 131 -0.76 6.37 10.93
N MET A 132 0.32 6.63 10.20
CA MET A 132 0.27 7.21 8.85
C MET A 132 -0.44 6.31 7.82
N SER A 133 -0.57 5.01 8.11
CA SER A 133 -1.27 4.00 7.31
C SER A 133 -2.78 3.93 7.56
N ALA A 134 -3.32 4.66 8.53
CA ALA A 134 -4.74 4.65 8.82
C ALA A 134 -5.59 5.26 7.68
N PRO A 135 -6.85 4.81 7.48
CA PRO A 135 -7.79 5.44 6.56
C PRO A 135 -7.92 6.94 6.87
N GLY A 136 -7.56 7.80 5.92
CA GLY A 136 -7.57 9.26 6.07
C GLY A 136 -6.22 9.89 6.42
N HIS A 137 -5.18 9.09 6.68
CA HIS A 137 -3.80 9.57 6.81
C HIS A 137 -3.06 9.41 5.48
N MET A 138 -1.89 10.04 5.34
CA MET A 138 -1.19 10.17 4.06
C MET A 138 -1.01 8.83 3.32
N LEU A 139 -0.48 7.80 3.98
CA LEU A 139 -0.24 6.50 3.33
C LEU A 139 -1.55 5.74 3.09
N GLY A 140 -2.52 5.85 3.99
CA GLY A 140 -3.85 5.26 3.81
C GLY A 140 -4.58 5.86 2.61
N ILE A 141 -4.50 7.18 2.41
CA ILE A 141 -5.08 7.86 1.24
C ILE A 141 -4.42 7.39 -0.05
N ILE A 142 -3.08 7.34 -0.08
CA ILE A 142 -2.34 6.88 -1.26
C ILE A 142 -2.70 5.41 -1.58
N TYR A 143 -2.78 4.57 -0.56
CA TYR A 143 -3.17 3.17 -0.70
C TYR A 143 -4.58 3.03 -1.30
N SER A 144 -5.57 3.72 -0.74
CA SER A 144 -6.95 3.65 -1.22
C SER A 144 -7.15 4.31 -2.59
N MET A 145 -6.39 5.36 -2.92
CA MET A 145 -6.48 6.06 -4.20
C MET A 145 -5.91 5.25 -5.37
N GLY A 146 -4.91 4.40 -5.13
CA GLY A 146 -4.16 3.81 -6.24
C GLY A 146 -3.82 2.33 -6.14
N ILE A 147 -3.59 1.78 -4.95
CA ILE A 147 -3.24 0.36 -4.81
C ILE A 147 -4.49 -0.49 -4.63
N GLN A 148 -5.39 -0.08 -3.74
CA GLN A 148 -6.62 -0.81 -3.43
C GLN A 148 -7.58 -0.89 -4.61
N ASN A 149 -7.63 0.15 -5.45
CA ASN A 149 -8.44 0.19 -6.67
C ASN A 149 -7.66 -0.23 -7.92
N GLU A 150 -6.46 -0.80 -7.75
CA GLU A 150 -5.62 -1.35 -8.82
C GLU A 150 -5.12 -0.31 -9.85
N PHE A 151 -5.36 0.98 -9.63
CA PHE A 151 -5.02 2.02 -10.58
C PHE A 151 -3.50 2.18 -10.78
N PHE A 152 -2.71 2.24 -9.70
CA PHE A 152 -1.26 2.37 -9.79
C PHE A 152 -0.57 1.14 -10.39
N PRO A 153 -0.88 -0.11 -9.97
CA PRO A 153 -0.31 -1.30 -10.60
C PRO A 153 -0.57 -1.36 -12.11
N LEU A 154 -1.80 -1.07 -12.54
CA LEU A 154 -2.15 -1.07 -13.96
C LEU A 154 -1.47 0.06 -14.74
N LEU A 155 -1.32 1.24 -14.14
CA LEU A 155 -0.60 2.35 -14.75
C LEU A 155 0.89 2.03 -14.93
N ILE A 156 1.52 1.42 -13.92
CA ILE A 156 2.91 0.96 -14.00
C ILE A 156 3.04 -0.13 -15.07
N PHE A 157 2.12 -1.10 -15.11
CA PHE A 157 2.11 -2.17 -16.11
C PHE A 157 1.95 -1.62 -17.55
N MET A 158 1.11 -0.61 -17.74
CA MET A 158 1.01 0.12 -19.00
C MET A 158 2.34 0.78 -19.39
N GLY A 159 3.03 1.39 -18.43
CA GLY A 159 4.36 1.96 -18.63
C GLY A 159 5.41 0.92 -19.04
N VAL A 160 5.44 -0.25 -18.37
CA VAL A 160 6.32 -1.37 -18.74
C VAL A 160 6.03 -1.85 -20.16
N GLY A 161 4.75 -2.00 -20.51
CA GLY A 161 4.33 -2.36 -21.87
C GLY A 161 4.77 -1.34 -22.93
N ALA A 162 4.71 -0.04 -22.61
CA ALA A 162 5.17 1.02 -23.51
C ALA A 162 6.69 1.03 -23.72
N MET A 163 7.47 0.54 -22.74
CA MET A 163 8.93 0.42 -22.82
C MET A 163 9.40 -0.92 -23.41
N THR A 164 8.50 -1.87 -23.64
CA THR A 164 8.84 -3.22 -24.12
C THR A 164 9.08 -3.23 -25.63
N ASP A 165 10.25 -3.72 -26.06
CA ASP A 165 10.58 -3.95 -27.47
C ASP A 165 10.16 -5.36 -27.91
N PHE A 166 9.24 -5.45 -28.88
CA PHE A 166 8.77 -6.72 -29.44
C PHE A 166 9.65 -7.24 -30.59
N GLY A 167 10.61 -6.46 -31.10
CA GLY A 167 11.49 -6.85 -32.21
C GLY A 167 12.18 -8.21 -32.01
N PRO A 168 12.85 -8.45 -30.86
CA PRO A 168 13.47 -9.75 -30.57
C PRO A 168 12.48 -10.92 -30.48
N LEU A 169 11.27 -10.68 -29.97
CA LEU A 169 10.23 -11.70 -29.83
C LEU A 169 9.65 -12.08 -31.21
N LEU A 170 9.39 -11.10 -32.06
CA LEU A 170 8.85 -11.30 -33.41
C LEU A 170 9.88 -11.92 -34.36
N ALA A 171 11.16 -11.60 -34.20
CA ALA A 171 12.25 -12.14 -35.02
C ALA A 171 12.47 -13.65 -34.80
N ASN A 172 12.23 -14.16 -33.59
CA ASN A 172 12.28 -15.58 -33.29
C ASN A 172 11.15 -16.01 -32.36
N PRO A 173 9.95 -16.32 -32.89
CA PRO A 173 8.78 -16.66 -32.08
C PRO A 173 8.97 -17.87 -31.15
N LYS A 174 9.98 -18.72 -31.41
CA LYS A 174 10.29 -19.84 -30.51
C LYS A 174 10.79 -19.37 -29.14
N THR A 175 11.29 -18.14 -29.00
CA THR A 175 11.65 -17.58 -27.69
C THR A 175 10.41 -17.38 -26.81
N ALA A 176 9.21 -17.25 -27.38
CA ALA A 176 7.96 -17.23 -26.62
C ALA A 176 7.73 -18.51 -25.81
N LEU A 177 8.25 -19.66 -26.27
CA LEU A 177 8.18 -20.93 -25.52
C LEU A 177 9.03 -20.87 -24.24
N LEU A 178 10.11 -20.10 -24.21
CA LEU A 178 10.89 -19.86 -22.99
C LEU A 178 10.07 -19.04 -21.98
N GLY A 179 9.29 -18.06 -22.46
CA GLY A 179 8.31 -17.35 -21.63
C GLY A 179 7.20 -18.27 -21.09
N GLY A 180 6.75 -19.23 -21.90
CA GLY A 180 5.84 -20.29 -21.45
C GLY A 180 6.47 -21.18 -20.37
N ALA A 181 7.75 -21.50 -20.48
CA ALA A 181 8.47 -22.27 -19.46
C ALA A 181 8.65 -21.49 -18.15
N ALA A 182 8.74 -20.15 -18.19
CA ALA A 182 8.78 -19.33 -16.98
C ALA A 182 7.53 -19.48 -16.09
N GLN A 183 6.38 -19.84 -16.68
CA GLN A 183 5.13 -20.09 -15.94
C GLN A 183 5.21 -21.32 -15.02
N PHE A 184 6.14 -22.25 -15.26
CA PHE A 184 6.42 -23.33 -14.29
C PHE A 184 6.94 -22.80 -12.95
N GLY A 185 7.57 -21.62 -12.92
CA GLY A 185 7.95 -20.96 -11.67
C GLY A 185 6.73 -20.56 -10.83
N ILE A 186 5.68 -20.08 -11.48
CA ILE A 186 4.40 -19.75 -10.82
C ILE A 186 3.74 -21.01 -10.28
N PHE A 187 3.58 -22.05 -11.12
CA PHE A 187 2.98 -23.30 -10.66
C PHE A 187 3.81 -23.99 -9.57
N GLY A 188 5.14 -23.95 -9.68
CA GLY A 188 6.05 -24.48 -8.66
C GLY A 188 5.88 -23.77 -7.33
N SER A 189 5.77 -22.43 -7.35
CA SER A 189 5.54 -21.62 -6.15
C SER A 189 4.15 -21.88 -5.54
N LEU A 190 3.10 -22.06 -6.36
CA LEU A 190 1.76 -22.44 -5.91
C LEU A 190 1.77 -23.80 -5.19
N VAL A 191 2.34 -24.82 -5.83
CA VAL A 191 2.42 -26.18 -5.27
C VAL A 191 3.30 -26.17 -4.03
N GLY A 192 4.40 -25.44 -4.04
CA GLY A 192 5.28 -25.26 -2.89
C GLY A 192 4.57 -24.64 -1.69
N ALA A 193 3.84 -23.55 -1.89
CA ALA A 193 3.06 -22.89 -0.84
C ALA A 193 1.94 -23.80 -0.30
N ALA A 194 1.20 -24.48 -1.18
CA ALA A 194 0.14 -25.40 -0.80
C ALA A 194 0.69 -26.63 -0.06
N ALA A 195 1.81 -27.19 -0.52
CA ALA A 195 2.49 -28.30 0.14
C ALA A 195 3.04 -27.88 1.51
N LEU A 196 3.64 -26.69 1.63
CA LEU A 196 4.12 -26.18 2.90
C LEU A 196 2.97 -26.09 3.91
N SER A 197 1.81 -25.60 3.46
CA SER A 197 0.59 -25.50 4.26
C SER A 197 0.05 -26.86 4.71
N GLN A 198 0.06 -27.87 3.83
CA GLN A 198 -0.50 -29.19 4.12
C GLN A 198 0.44 -30.10 4.94
N TYR A 199 1.76 -30.04 4.68
CA TYR A 199 2.71 -31.01 5.22
C TYR A 199 3.51 -30.52 6.43
N THR A 200 3.69 -29.21 6.57
CA THR A 200 4.65 -28.68 7.56
C THR A 200 3.96 -28.25 8.85
N GLY A 201 2.66 -27.94 8.80
CA GLY A 201 1.86 -27.48 9.95
C GLY A 201 2.34 -26.18 10.62
N MET A 202 3.44 -25.59 10.13
CA MET A 202 4.04 -24.36 10.67
C MET A 202 3.34 -23.09 10.15
N VAL A 203 2.75 -23.16 8.95
CA VAL A 203 2.12 -22.02 8.28
C VAL A 203 0.84 -22.52 7.63
N ASP A 204 -0.27 -21.82 7.84
CA ASP A 204 -1.56 -22.16 7.24
C ASP A 204 -1.92 -21.09 6.20
N PHE A 205 -1.77 -21.44 4.93
CA PHE A 205 -2.08 -20.55 3.83
C PHE A 205 -3.38 -20.98 3.16
N THR A 206 -4.31 -20.03 3.05
CA THR A 206 -5.50 -20.23 2.21
C THR A 206 -5.10 -20.36 0.75
N LEU A 207 -5.94 -21.01 -0.07
CA LEU A 207 -5.68 -21.13 -1.50
C LEU A 207 -5.50 -19.76 -2.19
N LYS A 208 -6.19 -18.72 -1.71
CA LYS A 208 -6.03 -17.35 -2.20
C LYS A 208 -4.64 -16.79 -1.91
N GLN A 209 -4.13 -16.98 -0.69
CA GLN A 209 -2.79 -16.58 -0.29
C GLN A 209 -1.71 -17.36 -1.05
N CYS A 210 -1.87 -18.68 -1.19
CA CYS A 210 -1.00 -19.49 -2.05
C CYS A 210 -0.97 -18.98 -3.49
N SER A 211 -2.13 -18.56 -4.01
CA SER A 211 -2.24 -17.99 -5.37
C SER A 211 -1.61 -16.60 -5.47
N ALA A 212 -1.62 -15.79 -4.41
CA ALA A 212 -0.93 -14.51 -4.39
C ALA A 212 0.60 -14.69 -4.34
N ILE A 213 1.09 -15.62 -3.51
CA ILE A 213 2.52 -15.97 -3.40
C ILE A 213 3.04 -16.56 -4.72
N SER A 214 2.22 -17.34 -5.43
CA SER A 214 2.67 -18.04 -6.63
C SER A 214 3.10 -17.10 -7.75
N ILE A 215 2.47 -15.93 -7.86
CA ILE A 215 2.76 -14.95 -8.91
C ILE A 215 4.18 -14.40 -8.82
N SER A 216 4.79 -14.33 -7.62
CA SER A 216 6.19 -13.94 -7.46
C SER A 216 7.16 -14.86 -8.23
N GLY A 217 6.78 -16.12 -8.48
CA GLY A 217 7.55 -17.04 -9.32
C GLY A 217 7.61 -16.63 -10.80
N GLY A 218 6.79 -15.67 -11.23
CA GLY A 218 6.82 -15.07 -12.56
C GLY A 218 7.80 -13.91 -12.71
N ALA A 219 8.40 -13.44 -11.61
CA ALA A 219 9.35 -12.31 -11.58
C ALA A 219 8.82 -11.00 -12.21
N ASP A 220 7.52 -10.75 -12.06
CA ASP A 220 6.85 -9.53 -12.53
C ASP A 220 6.23 -8.77 -11.35
N GLY A 221 6.92 -7.70 -10.91
CA GLY A 221 6.54 -6.91 -9.74
C GLY A 221 5.15 -6.28 -9.83
N PRO A 222 4.83 -5.47 -10.87
CA PRO A 222 3.51 -4.85 -11.03
C PRO A 222 2.35 -5.85 -11.01
N THR A 223 2.50 -7.00 -11.68
CA THR A 223 1.48 -8.07 -11.68
C THR A 223 1.37 -8.74 -10.31
N SER A 224 2.48 -8.93 -9.59
CA SER A 224 2.47 -9.49 -8.23
C SER A 224 1.74 -8.57 -7.25
N ILE A 225 1.97 -7.26 -7.34
CA ILE A 225 1.27 -6.24 -6.54
C ILE A 225 -0.23 -6.27 -6.85
N PHE A 226 -0.61 -6.32 -8.13
CA PHE A 226 -1.99 -6.37 -8.58
C PHE A 226 -2.74 -7.60 -8.04
N ILE A 227 -2.16 -8.79 -8.18
CA ILE A 227 -2.80 -10.03 -7.72
C ILE A 227 -2.83 -10.10 -6.19
N ALA A 228 -1.77 -9.66 -5.52
CA ALA A 228 -1.76 -9.60 -4.06
C ALA A 228 -2.83 -8.64 -3.52
N SER A 229 -3.02 -7.46 -4.14
CA SER A 229 -4.10 -6.53 -3.74
C SER A 229 -5.49 -7.10 -3.96
N ALA A 230 -5.68 -7.97 -4.96
CA ALA A 230 -6.98 -8.58 -5.26
C ALA A 230 -7.27 -9.83 -4.40
N LEU A 231 -6.26 -10.66 -4.12
CA LEU A 231 -6.43 -11.98 -3.50
C LEU A 231 -6.06 -12.04 -2.01
N ALA A 232 -5.01 -11.34 -1.60
CA ALA A 232 -4.46 -11.37 -0.24
C ALA A 232 -3.85 -10.01 0.16
N PRO A 233 -4.69 -8.97 0.37
CA PRO A 233 -4.21 -7.61 0.69
C PRO A 233 -3.30 -7.56 1.93
N GLU A 234 -3.52 -8.45 2.90
CA GLU A 234 -2.74 -8.57 4.12
C GLU A 234 -1.29 -9.04 3.89
N MET A 235 -1.02 -9.70 2.76
CA MET A 235 0.31 -10.20 2.38
C MET A 235 1.04 -9.29 1.39
N LEU A 236 0.39 -8.21 0.92
CA LEU A 236 0.90 -7.34 -0.12
C LEU A 236 2.32 -6.82 0.17
N GLY A 237 2.56 -6.36 1.40
CA GLY A 237 3.87 -5.83 1.79
C GLY A 237 4.99 -6.87 1.72
N ALA A 238 4.71 -8.12 2.11
CA ALA A 238 5.70 -9.19 2.04
C ALA A 238 5.94 -9.65 0.60
N ILE A 239 4.88 -9.75 -0.21
CA ILE A 239 4.95 -10.17 -1.61
C ILE A 239 5.65 -9.12 -2.48
N ALA A 240 5.44 -7.83 -2.21
CA ALA A 240 6.07 -6.74 -2.98
C ALA A 240 7.56 -6.55 -2.67
N VAL A 241 8.05 -7.07 -1.53
CA VAL A 241 9.46 -6.97 -1.10
C VAL A 241 10.27 -8.21 -1.50
N ALA A 242 9.65 -9.38 -1.57
CA ALA A 242 10.28 -10.67 -1.86
C ALA A 242 10.71 -10.79 -3.33
#